data_AF-D2DGZ7-F1
#
_entry.id   AF-D2DGZ7-F1
#
_cell.length_a   1.000
_cell.length_b   1.000
_cell.length_c   1.000
_cell.angle_alpha   90.00
_cell.angle_beta   90.00
_cell.angle_gamma   90.00
#
_symmetry.space_group_name_H-M   'P 1'
#
loop_
_entity.id
_entity.type
_entity.pdbx_description
1 polymer ?
#
loop_
_entity_poly.entity_id
_entity_poly.type
_entity_poly.pdbx_seq_one_letter_code
_entity_poly.pdbx_strand_id
1 'polypeptide(L)'
;TLTTALYKKIKSWLDVSCFIANVREVSGERNEGMLQLQNKILSHLNIKGMVIETLSEGKDSLRNLLSNKKVLIVLDDVSSKSQLENLAGSHEWFGRGSKIIITT
;
A
#
# COMPACT_ATOMS: atom_id res chain seq x y z
N THR A 1 14.22 10.89 -0.54
CA THR A 1 13.46 12.09 -0.12
C THR A 1 13.21 12.04 1.38
N LEU A 2 12.62 13.08 1.99
CA LEU A 2 12.25 13.12 3.41
C LEU A 2 11.42 11.88 3.81
N THR A 3 10.49 11.47 2.94
CA THR A 3 9.64 10.29 3.11
C THR A 3 10.46 9.00 3.23
N THR A 4 11.51 8.83 2.43
CA THR A 4 12.42 7.68 2.52
C THR A 4 13.15 7.61 3.86
N ALA A 5 13.64 8.76 4.35
CA ALA A 5 14.35 8.83 5.63
C ALA A 5 13.41 8.51 6.80
N LEU A 6 12.20 9.06 6.77
CA LEU A 6 11.16 8.75 7.74
C LEU A 6 10.85 7.25 7.73
N TYR A 7 10.55 6.67 6.56
CA TYR A 7 10.28 5.24 6.42
C TYR A 7 11.35 4.37 7.06
N LYS A 8 12.63 4.62 6.76
CA LYS A 8 13.76 3.87 7.34
C LYS A 8 13.82 3.96 8.87
N LYS A 9 13.44 5.10 9.44
CA LYS A 9 13.47 5.35 10.89
C LYS A 9 12.37 4.61 11.66
N ILE A 10 11.18 4.46 11.07
CA ILE A 10 10.01 3.91 11.79
C ILE A 10 9.65 2.48 11.40
N LYS A 11 10.14 1.94 10.27
CA LYS A 11 9.74 0.61 9.78
C LYS A 11 9.98 -0.52 10.78
N SER A 12 11.00 -0.43 11.63
CA SER A 12 11.36 -1.49 12.59
C SER A 12 10.40 -1.61 13.77
N TRP A 13 9.48 -0.66 13.97
CA TRP A 13 8.51 -0.66 15.08
C TRP A 13 7.17 -1.30 14.73
N LEU A 14 7.03 -1.71 13.47
CA LEU A 14 5.78 -2.16 12.87
C LEU A 14 5.98 -3.57 12.30
N ASP A 15 4.90 -4.35 12.28
CA ASP A 15 4.94 -5.76 11.85
C ASP A 15 5.17 -5.87 10.34
N VAL A 16 4.67 -4.88 9.62
CA VAL A 16 4.67 -4.81 8.17
C VAL A 16 5.02 -3.39 7.75
N SER A 17 5.90 -3.26 6.76
CA SER A 17 6.23 -1.97 6.18
C SER A 17 6.30 -2.05 4.65
N CYS A 18 5.68 -1.12 3.96
CA CYS A 18 5.70 -1.01 2.50
C CYS A 18 5.93 0.44 2.08
N PHE A 19 6.76 0.63 1.06
CA PHE A 19 6.99 1.93 0.42
C PHE A 19 6.67 1.81 -1.06
N ILE A 20 5.71 2.61 -1.52
CA ILE A 20 5.27 2.68 -2.90
C ILE A 20 5.60 4.08 -3.43
N ALA A 21 6.60 4.14 -4.31
CA ALA A 21 7.02 5.36 -5.00
C ALA A 21 6.16 5.65 -6.22
N ASN A 22 6.05 6.94 -6.60
CA ASN A 22 5.48 7.42 -7.85
C ASN A 22 4.09 6.86 -8.15
N VAL A 23 3.18 6.91 -7.16
CA VAL A 23 1.83 6.33 -7.29
C VAL A 23 1.10 6.90 -8.48
N ARG A 24 1.15 8.22 -8.68
CA ARG A 24 0.55 8.90 -9.82
C ARG A 24 1.06 8.34 -11.15
N GLU A 25 2.37 8.31 -11.33
CA GLU A 25 3.00 7.82 -12.57
C GLU A 25 2.66 6.35 -12.85
N VAL A 26 2.83 5.48 -11.86
CA VAL A 26 2.66 4.03 -12.04
C VAL A 26 1.19 3.64 -12.19
N SER A 27 0.28 4.33 -11.49
CA SER A 27 -1.16 4.06 -11.62
C SER A 27 -1.66 4.28 -13.04
N GLY A 28 -1.09 5.25 -13.77
CA GLY A 28 -1.46 5.60 -15.13
C GLY A 28 -2.95 5.93 -15.28
N GLU A 29 -3.46 5.88 -16.52
CA GLU A 29 -4.88 6.06 -16.81
C GLU A 29 -5.68 4.74 -16.81
N ARG A 30 -5.00 3.60 -16.77
CA ARG A 30 -5.60 2.26 -16.89
C ARG A 30 -5.52 1.49 -15.57
N ASN A 31 -6.48 0.60 -15.37
CA ASN A 31 -6.53 -0.28 -14.19
C ASN A 31 -5.30 -1.18 -14.03
N GLU A 32 -4.57 -1.47 -15.10
CA GLU A 32 -3.34 -2.27 -15.08
C GLU A 32 -2.27 -1.68 -14.14
N GLY A 33 -2.07 -0.36 -14.16
CA GLY A 33 -1.10 0.30 -13.28
C GLY A 33 -1.49 0.20 -11.81
N MET A 34 -2.78 0.36 -11.52
CA MET A 34 -3.31 0.15 -10.17
C MET A 34 -3.18 -1.30 -9.69
N LEU A 35 -3.41 -2.28 -10.57
CA LEU A 35 -3.17 -3.70 -10.30
C LEU A 35 -1.70 -3.99 -9.99
N GLN A 36 -0.79 -3.39 -10.75
CA GLN A 36 0.65 -3.49 -10.49
C GLN A 36 1.01 -2.95 -9.10
N LEU A 37 0.42 -1.81 -8.69
CA LEU A 37 0.65 -1.24 -7.36
C LEU A 37 0.14 -2.15 -6.24
N GLN A 38 -1.05 -2.74 -6.38
CA GLN A 38 -1.57 -3.71 -5.40
C GLN A 38 -0.69 -4.96 -5.30
N ASN A 39 -0.29 -5.55 -6.43
CA ASN A 39 0.66 -6.68 -6.46
C ASN A 39 2.02 -6.31 -5.84
N LYS A 40 2.48 -5.07 -6.04
CA LYS A 40 3.71 -4.55 -5.42
C LYS A 40 3.59 -4.47 -3.90
N ILE A 41 2.45 -4.06 -3.36
CA ILE A 41 2.23 -4.11 -1.91
C ILE A 41 2.22 -5.56 -1.42
N LEU A 42 1.47 -6.45 -2.08
CA LEU A 42 1.40 -7.88 -1.70
C LEU A 42 2.77 -8.56 -1.69
N SER A 43 3.65 -8.26 -2.64
CA SER A 43 5.02 -8.79 -2.65
C SER A 43 5.86 -8.30 -1.47
N HIS A 44 5.66 -7.07 -1.00
CA HIS A 44 6.30 -6.58 0.24
C HIS A 44 5.76 -7.27 1.50
N LEU A 45 4.54 -7.79 1.46
CA LEU A 45 3.98 -8.63 2.54
C LEU A 45 4.57 -10.04 2.56
N ASN A 46 5.54 -10.32 1.66
CA ASN A 46 6.27 -11.58 1.54
C ASN A 46 5.38 -12.78 1.22
N ILE A 47 4.22 -12.54 0.59
CA ILE A 47 3.35 -13.59 0.10
C ILE A 47 3.80 -13.96 -1.31
N LYS A 48 4.71 -14.93 -1.38
CA LYS A 48 5.16 -15.48 -2.66
C LYS A 48 4.03 -16.29 -3.28
N GLY A 49 3.71 -16.00 -4.55
CA GLY A 49 2.79 -16.79 -5.37
C GLY A 49 1.33 -16.32 -5.38
N MET A 50 0.97 -15.28 -4.60
CA MET A 50 -0.34 -14.66 -4.73
C MET A 50 -0.30 -13.64 -5.87
N VAL A 51 -0.98 -13.96 -6.97
CA VAL A 51 -1.22 -13.04 -8.09
C VAL A 51 -2.69 -12.68 -8.06
N ILE A 52 -2.98 -11.38 -8.04
CA ILE A 52 -4.34 -10.86 -8.17
C ILE A 52 -4.57 -10.45 -9.62
N GLU A 53 -5.72 -10.80 -10.17
CA GLU A 53 -6.07 -10.52 -11.57
C GLU A 53 -7.03 -9.33 -11.67
N THR A 54 -7.73 -8.99 -10.58
CA THR A 54 -8.66 -7.86 -10.52
C THR A 54 -8.40 -6.90 -9.36
N LEU A 55 -8.77 -5.63 -9.54
CA LEU A 55 -8.61 -4.61 -8.49
C LEU A 55 -9.42 -4.93 -7.24
N SER A 56 -10.58 -5.58 -7.39
CA SER A 56 -11.43 -5.94 -6.25
C SER A 56 -10.76 -7.02 -5.40
N GLU A 57 -10.28 -8.09 -6.03
CA GLU A 57 -9.52 -9.15 -5.35
C GLU A 57 -8.29 -8.58 -4.66
N GLY A 58 -7.60 -7.64 -5.30
CA GLY A 58 -6.47 -6.94 -4.70
C GLY A 58 -6.83 -6.17 -3.44
N LYS A 59 -7.91 -5.40 -3.46
CA LYS A 59 -8.40 -4.67 -2.28
C LYS A 59 -8.77 -5.63 -1.15
N ASP A 60 -9.52 -6.69 -1.44
CA ASP A 60 -9.94 -7.66 -0.44
C ASP A 60 -8.76 -8.42 0.15
N SER A 61 -7.80 -8.78 -0.69
CA SER A 61 -6.56 -9.43 -0.26
C SER A 61 -5.74 -8.52 0.65
N LEU A 62 -5.52 -7.27 0.25
CA LEU A 62 -4.82 -6.29 1.07
C LEU A 62 -5.53 -6.08 2.42
N ARG A 63 -6.85 -5.86 2.41
CA ARG A 63 -7.65 -5.71 3.63
C ARG A 63 -7.48 -6.90 4.56
N ASN A 64 -7.64 -8.12 4.06
CA ASN A 64 -7.56 -9.33 4.88
C ASN A 64 -6.16 -9.52 5.47
N LEU A 65 -5.11 -9.28 4.68
CA LEU A 65 -3.72 -9.52 5.08
C LEU A 65 -3.16 -8.48 6.05
N LEU A 66 -3.65 -7.24 5.94
CA LEU A 66 -3.24 -6.12 6.76
C LEU A 66 -4.13 -5.99 8.01
N SER A 67 -5.30 -6.64 8.01
CA SER A 67 -6.20 -6.68 9.16
C SER A 67 -5.44 -7.13 10.41
N ASN A 68 -5.63 -6.40 11.51
CA ASN A 68 -5.00 -6.64 12.81
C ASN A 68 -3.47 -6.52 12.88
N LYS A 69 -2.78 -6.18 11.78
CA LYS A 69 -1.33 -5.93 11.79
C LYS A 69 -1.05 -4.46 12.03
N LYS A 70 0.02 -4.16 12.76
CA LYS A 70 0.51 -2.80 12.88
C LYS A 70 1.36 -2.48 11.66
N VAL A 71 0.82 -1.71 10.71
CA VAL A 71 1.43 -1.53 9.38
C VAL A 71 1.95 -0.12 9.15
N LEU A 72 3.02 -0.01 8.36
CA LEU A 72 3.56 1.25 7.84
C LEU A 72 3.42 1.21 6.33
N ILE A 73 2.47 1.96 5.77
CA ILE A 73 2.37 2.10 4.32
C ILE A 73 2.71 3.53 3.96
N VAL A 74 3.67 3.69 3.07
CA VAL A 74 4.03 4.97 2.49
C VAL A 74 3.63 4.96 1.02
N LEU A 75 2.75 5.88 0.65
CA LEU A 75 2.29 6.11 -0.71
C LEU A 75 2.83 7.46 -1.16
N ASP A 76 3.81 7.45 -2.05
CA ASP A 76 4.48 8.65 -2.53
C ASP A 76 3.85 9.16 -3.84
N ASP A 77 3.63 10.47 -3.95
CA ASP A 77 3.06 11.14 -5.13
C ASP A 77 1.65 10.61 -5.50
N VAL A 78 0.71 10.69 -4.55
CA VAL A 78 -0.71 10.35 -4.74
C VAL A 78 -1.47 11.58 -5.20
N SER A 79 -2.11 11.50 -6.37
CA SER A 79 -2.81 12.64 -7.00
C SER A 79 -4.33 12.50 -7.03
N SER A 80 -4.89 11.36 -6.59
CA SER A 80 -6.33 11.13 -6.61
C SER A 80 -6.81 10.26 -5.46
N LYS A 81 -8.07 10.47 -5.05
CA LYS A 81 -8.74 9.66 -4.05
C LYS A 81 -8.87 8.19 -4.47
N SER A 82 -9.11 7.94 -5.77
CA SER A 82 -9.22 6.59 -6.32
C SER A 82 -7.94 5.77 -6.12
N GLN A 83 -6.77 6.37 -6.31
CA GLN A 83 -5.49 5.71 -6.02
C GLN A 83 -5.41 5.30 -4.55
N LEU A 84 -5.78 6.20 -3.63
CA LEU A 84 -5.76 5.91 -2.20
C LEU A 84 -6.76 4.80 -1.83
N GLU A 85 -8.00 4.86 -2.33
CA GLU A 85 -9.05 3.88 -2.05
C GLU A 85 -8.67 2.46 -2.51
N ASN A 86 -7.88 2.35 -3.58
CA ASN A 86 -7.42 1.06 -4.09
C ASN A 86 -6.21 0.49 -3.34
N LEU A 87 -5.41 1.33 -2.67
CA LEU A 87 -4.16 0.92 -2.01
C LEU A 87 -4.27 0.86 -0.48
N ALA A 88 -5.08 1.73 0.11
CA ALA A 88 -5.24 1.91 1.55
C ALA A 88 -6.68 2.33 1.89
N GLY A 89 -7.65 1.49 1.50
CA GLY A 89 -9.09 1.78 1.47
C GLY A 89 -9.66 2.52 2.68
N SER A 90 -9.85 1.82 3.80
CA SER A 90 -10.38 2.42 5.04
C SER A 90 -9.50 2.09 6.24
N HIS A 91 -9.71 2.79 7.35
CA HIS A 91 -8.99 2.54 8.60
C HIS A 91 -9.17 1.10 9.12
N GLU A 92 -10.27 0.43 8.77
CA GLU A 92 -10.56 -0.96 9.15
C GLU A 92 -9.63 -1.98 8.48
N TRP A 93 -8.89 -1.58 7.45
CA TRP A 93 -7.91 -2.45 6.81
C TRP A 93 -6.69 -2.72 7.70
N PHE A 94 -6.52 -1.96 8.78
CA PHE A 94 -5.27 -1.91 9.52
C PHE A 94 -5.48 -2.16 11.01
N GLY A 95 -4.50 -2.80 11.65
CA GLY A 95 -4.47 -2.95 13.10
C GLY A 95 -4.17 -1.63 13.82
N ARG A 96 -4.47 -1.60 15.11
CA ARG A 96 -4.21 -0.43 15.98
C ARG A 96 -2.72 -0.06 15.98
N GLY A 97 -2.45 1.25 15.90
CA GLY A 97 -1.07 1.78 15.91
C GLY A 97 -0.38 1.78 14.54
N SER A 98 -1.09 1.38 13.49
CA SER A 98 -0.64 1.53 12.10
C SER A 98 -0.45 3.01 11.72
N LYS A 99 0.41 3.25 10.72
CA LYS A 99 0.70 4.57 10.17
C LYS A 99 0.66 4.51 8.66
N ILE A 100 -0.26 5.26 8.06
CA ILE A 100 -0.33 5.43 6.62
C ILE A 100 0.16 6.84 6.30
N ILE A 101 1.18 6.95 5.48
CA ILE A 101 1.80 8.22 5.10
C ILE A 101 1.55 8.42 3.61
N ILE A 102 0.99 9.57 3.27
CA ILE A 102 0.63 9.94 1.91
C ILE A 102 1.39 11.23 1.59
N THR A 103 2.09 11.25 0.46
CA THR A 103 2.60 12.49 -0.12
C THR A 103 1.84 12.76 -1.42
N THR A 104 1.73 14.02 -1.79
CA THR A 104 0.91 14.52 -2.91
C THR A 104 1.71 15.47 -3.76
#